data_AF-A0A7Z1AHM5-F1
#
_entry.id   AF-A0A7Z1AHM5-F1
#
_cell.length_a   1.000
_cell.length_b   1.000
_cell.length_c   1.000
_cell.angle_alpha   90.00
_cell.angle_beta   90.00
_cell.angle_gamma   90.00
#
_symmetry.space_group_name_H-M   'P 1'
#
loop_
_entity.id
_entity.type
_entity.pdbx_description
1 polymer ?
#
loop_
_entity_poly.entity_id
_entity_poly.type
_entity_poly.pdbx_seq_one_letter_code
_entity_poly.pdbx_strand_id
1 'polypeptide(L)'
;MITSIKMNVATAMIISGMLAVICEMIRYRSFQRGADAFSVFFEGMGRQFVNIVTLIVGGQMFAAGLTQLGFISFIIDGAERFNMGAIPITIIMTLVIFLSAVLMGSGNAPWFAFSELIPDIAKPLGVDTVFLAQPMELASGIGRSMSPIAGVVIAVAGLGDVSPVDLVKRTIPVMIPAYVIMVTSSIVWDYLLRALI
;
A
#
# COMPACT_ATOMS: atom_id res chain seq x y z
N MET A 1 -10.17 16.35 -18.56
CA MET A 1 -8.86 16.68 -17.98
C MET A 1 -8.59 18.16 -18.19
N ILE A 2 -8.37 18.93 -17.12
CA ILE A 2 -7.99 20.35 -17.24
C ILE A 2 -6.54 20.38 -17.73
N THR A 3 -6.34 20.72 -19.00
CA THR A 3 -5.03 20.70 -19.68
C THR A 3 -4.18 21.95 -19.45
N SER A 4 -4.71 22.97 -18.76
CA SER A 4 -4.09 24.30 -18.69
C SER A 4 -3.03 24.48 -17.59
N ILE A 5 -2.93 23.58 -16.59
CA ILE A 5 -1.94 23.69 -15.51
C ILE A 5 -1.30 22.32 -15.26
N LYS A 6 -0.05 22.15 -15.71
CA LYS A 6 0.81 21.01 -15.36
C LYS A 6 1.70 21.43 -14.20
N MET A 7 1.32 21.08 -12.97
CA MET A 7 2.12 21.32 -11.78
C MET A 7 2.64 20.00 -11.23
N ASN A 8 3.94 19.93 -10.97
CA ASN A 8 4.55 18.76 -10.32
C ASN A 8 4.07 18.67 -8.86
N VAL A 9 3.83 17.45 -8.37
CA VAL A 9 3.45 17.16 -6.98
C VAL A 9 4.42 17.79 -5.99
N ALA A 10 5.73 17.71 -6.22
CA ALA A 10 6.72 18.32 -5.33
C ALA A 10 6.55 19.84 -5.24
N THR A 11 6.33 20.49 -6.38
CA THR A 11 6.06 21.94 -6.44
C THR A 11 4.75 22.29 -5.74
N ALA A 12 3.70 21.48 -5.93
CA ALA A 12 2.41 21.66 -5.26
C ALA A 12 2.52 21.55 -3.74
N MET A 13 3.29 20.58 -3.23
CA MET A 13 3.52 20.37 -1.79
C MET A 13 4.26 21.55 -1.17
N ILE A 14 5.32 22.05 -1.83
CA ILE A 14 6.07 23.20 -1.31
C ILE A 14 5.20 24.45 -1.32
N ILE A 15 4.47 24.72 -2.41
CA ILE A 15 3.61 25.91 -2.51
C ILE A 15 2.51 25.87 -1.44
N SER A 16 1.82 24.74 -1.29
CA SER A 16 0.76 24.58 -0.28
C SER A 16 1.30 24.67 1.16
N GLY A 17 2.49 24.11 1.43
CA GLY A 17 3.17 24.25 2.72
C GLY A 17 3.55 25.70 3.02
N MET A 18 4.15 26.39 2.04
CA MET A 18 4.50 27.81 2.17
C MET A 18 3.25 28.69 2.38
N LEU A 19 2.17 28.42 1.64
CA LEU A 19 0.92 29.13 1.81
C LEU A 19 0.34 28.91 3.22
N ALA A 20 0.37 27.68 3.73
CA ALA A 20 -0.08 27.38 5.09
C ALA A 20 0.74 28.14 6.15
N VAL A 21 2.07 28.22 5.99
CA VAL A 21 2.94 28.99 6.89
C VAL A 21 2.63 30.48 6.83
N ILE A 22 2.42 31.06 5.64
CA ILE A 22 2.04 32.46 5.47
C ILE A 22 0.67 32.73 6.13
N CYS A 23 -0.31 31.84 5.94
CA CYS A 23 -1.62 31.95 6.58
C CYS A 23 -1.51 31.91 8.11
N GLU A 24 -0.65 31.05 8.66
CA GLU A 24 -0.41 30.97 10.11
C GLU A 24 0.26 32.24 10.65
N MET A 25 1.23 32.79 9.91
CA MET A 25 1.87 34.08 10.24
C MET A 25 0.87 35.23 10.28
N ILE A 26 -0.04 35.30 9.30
CA ILE A 26 -1.07 36.34 9.24
C ILE A 26 -2.10 36.18 10.37
N ARG A 27 -2.58 34.95 10.60
CA ARG A 27 -3.60 34.64 11.62
C ARG A 27 -3.16 35.05 13.02
N TYR A 28 -1.90 34.80 13.37
CA TYR A 28 -1.36 35.11 14.71
C TYR A 28 -0.51 36.38 14.76
N ARG A 29 -0.34 37.07 13.62
CA ARG A 29 0.48 38.28 13.47
C ARG A 29 1.88 38.14 14.08
N SER A 30 2.47 36.95 13.98
CA SER A 30 3.75 36.62 14.60
C SER A 30 4.63 35.85 13.64
N PHE A 31 5.82 36.40 13.37
CA PHE A 31 6.84 35.74 12.56
C PHE A 31 7.36 34.48 13.25
N GLN A 32 7.50 34.52 14.58
CA GLN A 32 7.97 33.39 15.38
C GLN A 32 7.09 32.15 15.17
N ARG A 33 5.77 32.34 15.21
CA ARG A 33 4.83 31.23 15.03
C ARG A 33 4.85 30.65 13.62
N GLY A 34 5.13 31.48 12.62
CA GLY A 34 5.38 31.01 11.25
C GLY A 34 6.64 30.16 11.13
N ALA A 35 7.73 30.60 11.75
CA ALA A 35 8.98 29.83 11.80
C ALA A 35 8.77 28.48 12.50
N ASP A 36 8.03 28.45 13.61
CA ASP A 36 7.71 27.20 14.32
C ASP A 36 6.87 26.25 13.43
N ALA A 37 5.86 26.77 12.73
CA ALA A 37 5.04 25.98 11.78
C ALA A 37 5.88 25.44 10.61
N PHE A 38 6.83 26.22 10.12
CA PHE A 38 7.78 25.79 9.09
C PHE A 38 8.68 24.66 9.60
N SER A 39 9.19 24.75 10.83
CA SER A 39 9.94 23.66 11.46
C SER A 39 9.12 22.36 11.57
N VAL A 40 7.85 22.45 11.96
CA VAL A 40 6.94 21.28 12.00
C VAL A 40 6.75 20.67 10.62
N PHE A 41 6.64 21.48 9.56
CA PHE A 41 6.54 20.98 8.19
C PHE A 41 7.77 20.14 7.79
N PHE A 42 8.99 20.65 8.03
CA PHE A 42 10.22 19.91 7.73
C PHE A 42 10.43 18.68 8.61
N GLU A 43 10.07 18.77 9.89
CA GLU A 43 10.14 17.62 10.79
C GLU A 43 9.19 16.51 10.35
N GLY A 44 7.96 16.87 9.96
CA GLY A 44 6.98 15.93 9.39
C GLY A 44 7.50 15.25 8.13
N MET A 45 8.11 16.02 7.21
CA MET A 45 8.76 15.46 6.02
C MET A 45 9.89 14.49 6.39
N GLY A 46 10.76 14.85 7.33
CA GLY A 46 11.86 14.00 7.79
C GLY A 46 11.37 12.67 8.39
N ARG A 47 10.34 12.72 9.24
CA ARG A 47 9.74 11.52 9.84
C ARG A 47 9.17 10.57 8.78
N GLN A 48 8.46 11.11 7.79
CA GLN A 48 7.90 10.28 6.70
C GLN A 48 8.99 9.72 5.79
N PHE A 49 10.03 10.52 5.50
CA PHE A 49 11.18 10.07 4.72
C PHE A 49 11.86 8.86 5.38
N VAL A 50 12.16 8.95 6.68
CA VAL A 50 12.77 7.83 7.42
C VAL A 50 11.87 6.59 7.37
N ASN A 51 10.57 6.74 7.68
CA ASN A 51 9.66 5.60 7.71
C ASN A 51 9.53 4.89 6.36
N ILE A 52 9.35 5.63 5.26
CA ILE A 52 9.16 5.04 3.94
C ILE A 52 10.46 4.46 3.40
N VAL A 53 11.58 5.20 3.50
CA VAL A 53 12.87 4.74 2.95
C VAL A 53 13.36 3.50 3.68
N THR A 54 13.23 3.42 5.01
CA THR A 54 13.59 2.21 5.75
C THR A 54 12.78 1.00 5.30
N LEU A 55 11.47 1.17 5.03
CA LEU A 55 10.63 0.09 4.51
C LEU A 55 11.04 -0.34 3.10
N ILE A 56 11.32 0.61 2.20
CA ILE A 56 11.74 0.31 0.83
C ILE A 56 13.08 -0.43 0.84
N VAL A 57 14.08 0.07 1.57
CA VAL A 57 15.40 -0.59 1.63
C VAL A 57 15.28 -1.98 2.25
N GLY A 58 14.49 -2.14 3.32
CA GLY A 58 14.21 -3.45 3.90
C GLY A 58 13.50 -4.40 2.94
N GLY A 59 12.53 -3.89 2.17
CA GLY A 59 11.82 -4.63 1.14
C GLY A 59 12.73 -5.04 -0.01
N GLN A 60 13.62 -4.17 -0.46
CA GLN A 60 14.62 -4.48 -1.49
C GLN A 60 15.59 -5.57 -1.04
N MET A 61 16.05 -5.53 0.21
CA MET A 61 16.90 -6.58 0.77
C MET A 61 16.15 -7.92 0.88
N PHE A 62 14.86 -7.89 1.26
CA PHE A 62 14.00 -9.07 1.29
C PHE A 62 13.75 -9.64 -0.11
N ALA A 63 13.43 -8.80 -1.09
CA ALA A 63 13.25 -9.16 -2.48
C ALA A 63 14.53 -9.79 -3.06
N ALA A 64 15.70 -9.19 -2.81
CA ALA A 64 16.98 -9.76 -3.19
C ALA A 64 17.20 -11.16 -2.58
N GLY A 65 16.85 -11.35 -1.30
CA GLY A 65 16.90 -12.65 -0.63
C GLY A 65 15.98 -13.69 -1.28
N LEU A 66 14.72 -13.33 -1.57
CA LEU A 66 13.77 -14.22 -2.25
C LEU A 66 14.22 -14.59 -3.67
N THR A 67 14.79 -13.63 -4.40
CA THR A 67 15.35 -13.88 -5.73
C THR A 67 16.51 -14.88 -5.66
N GLN A 68 17.41 -14.75 -4.68
CA GLN A 68 18.50 -15.72 -4.47
C GLN A 68 17.99 -17.11 -4.06
N LEU A 69 16.86 -17.19 -3.37
CA LEU A 69 16.18 -18.46 -3.05
C LEU A 69 15.43 -19.06 -4.25
N GLY A 70 15.38 -18.37 -5.40
CA GLY A 70 14.67 -18.83 -6.59
C GLY A 70 13.14 -18.68 -6.50
N PHE A 71 12.63 -17.76 -5.67
CA PHE A 71 11.19 -17.55 -5.50
C PHE A 71 10.48 -17.19 -6.81
N ILE A 72 11.08 -16.29 -7.61
CA ILE A 72 10.51 -15.88 -8.90
C ILE A 72 10.42 -17.09 -9.84
N SER A 73 11.50 -17.86 -9.95
CA SER A 73 11.52 -19.11 -10.75
C SER A 73 10.49 -20.11 -10.26
N PHE A 74 10.31 -20.28 -8.95
CA PHE A 74 9.27 -21.14 -8.40
C PHE A 74 7.85 -20.73 -8.82
N ILE A 75 7.56 -19.43 -8.82
CA ILE A 75 6.26 -18.90 -9.25
C ILE A 75 6.06 -19.11 -10.75
N ILE A 76 7.06 -18.81 -11.58
CA ILE A 76 6.98 -18.94 -13.05
C ILE A 76 6.91 -20.41 -13.46
N ASP A 77 7.84 -21.25 -13.00
CA ASP A 77 7.86 -22.68 -13.32
C ASP A 77 6.59 -23.38 -12.82
N GLY A 78 6.09 -22.98 -11.65
CA GLY A 78 4.80 -23.41 -11.12
C GLY A 78 3.67 -23.03 -12.06
N ALA A 79 3.63 -21.75 -12.49
CA ALA A 79 2.62 -21.28 -13.42
C ALA A 79 2.65 -22.05 -14.74
N GLU A 80 3.82 -22.26 -15.34
CA GLU A 80 3.97 -23.00 -16.59
C GLU A 80 3.55 -24.46 -16.46
N ARG A 81 3.98 -25.15 -15.39
CA ARG A 81 3.64 -26.57 -15.14
C ARG A 81 2.13 -26.81 -15.01
N PHE A 82 1.42 -25.87 -14.41
CA PHE A 82 -0.03 -25.94 -14.23
C PHE A 82 -0.80 -25.19 -15.33
N ASN A 83 -0.11 -24.68 -16.36
CA ASN A 83 -0.67 -23.84 -17.42
C ASN A 83 -1.54 -22.69 -16.87
N MET A 84 -1.08 -22.09 -15.77
CA MET A 84 -1.74 -21.00 -15.08
C MET A 84 -1.44 -19.67 -15.79
N GLY A 85 -2.50 -18.95 -16.16
CA GLY A 85 -2.37 -17.58 -16.63
C GLY A 85 -2.10 -16.59 -15.48
N ALA A 86 -2.09 -15.30 -15.79
CA ALA A 86 -1.81 -14.24 -14.82
C ALA A 86 -2.82 -14.17 -13.65
N ILE A 87 -4.07 -14.60 -13.85
CA ILE A 87 -5.14 -14.50 -12.85
C ILE A 87 -4.89 -15.39 -11.63
N PRO A 88 -4.66 -16.72 -11.78
CA PRO A 88 -4.29 -17.55 -10.64
C PRO A 88 -3.08 -17.04 -9.85
N ILE A 89 -2.06 -16.51 -10.54
CA ILE A 89 -0.89 -15.92 -9.89
C ILE A 89 -1.25 -14.66 -9.11
N THR A 90 -2.13 -13.81 -9.66
CA THR A 90 -2.67 -12.64 -8.96
C THR A 90 -3.37 -13.05 -7.66
N ILE A 91 -4.20 -14.11 -7.70
CA ILE A 91 -4.93 -14.62 -6.53
C ILE A 91 -3.95 -15.14 -5.47
N ILE A 92 -2.90 -15.87 -5.88
CA ILE A 92 -1.87 -16.36 -4.96
C ILE A 92 -1.14 -15.19 -4.30
N MET A 93 -0.68 -14.21 -5.09
CA MET A 93 0.08 -13.08 -4.59
C MET A 93 -0.76 -12.19 -3.67
N THR A 94 -2.00 -11.91 -4.03
CA THR A 94 -2.95 -11.16 -3.17
C THR A 94 -3.20 -11.87 -1.85
N LEU A 95 -3.31 -13.21 -1.85
CA LEU A 95 -3.46 -13.99 -0.64
C LEU A 95 -2.21 -13.95 0.25
N VAL A 96 -1.01 -14.06 -0.32
CA VAL A 96 0.26 -13.94 0.41
C VAL A 96 0.35 -12.57 1.10
N ILE A 97 0.03 -11.49 0.37
CA ILE A 97 0.07 -10.13 0.91
C ILE A 97 -1.00 -9.93 1.99
N PHE A 98 -2.21 -10.39 1.75
CA PHE A 98 -3.31 -10.35 2.70
C PHE A 98 -2.94 -11.01 4.04
N LEU A 99 -2.44 -12.24 3.99
CA LEU A 99 -2.05 -12.99 5.19
C LEU A 99 -0.88 -12.31 5.91
N SER A 100 0.11 -11.82 5.15
CA SER A 100 1.23 -11.06 5.71
C SER A 100 0.74 -9.79 6.42
N ALA A 101 -0.21 -9.06 5.82
CA ALA A 101 -0.77 -7.84 6.42
C ALA A 101 -1.54 -8.12 7.72
N VAL A 102 -2.29 -9.25 7.80
CA VAL A 102 -2.94 -9.71 9.04
C VAL A 102 -1.90 -9.96 10.13
N LEU A 103 -0.80 -10.64 9.79
CA LEU A 103 0.26 -10.98 10.75
C LEU A 103 1.09 -9.78 11.20
N MET A 104 1.34 -8.82 10.31
CA MET A 104 2.22 -7.68 10.57
C MET A 104 1.48 -6.47 11.16
N GLY A 105 0.15 -6.40 11.06
CA GLY A 105 -0.64 -5.23 11.50
C GLY A 105 -0.40 -3.96 10.68
N SER A 106 0.28 -4.10 9.54
CA SER A 106 0.66 -3.01 8.65
C SER A 106 0.25 -3.35 7.22
N GLY A 107 -0.43 -2.41 6.56
CA GLY A 107 -0.77 -2.51 5.14
C GLY A 107 0.40 -2.13 4.22
N ASN A 108 1.35 -1.35 4.72
CA ASN A 108 2.47 -0.89 3.89
C ASN A 108 3.64 -1.89 3.92
N ALA A 109 3.85 -2.57 5.04
CA ALA A 109 5.01 -3.44 5.22
C ALA A 109 5.07 -4.61 4.21
N PRO A 110 4.01 -5.44 4.05
CA PRO A 110 4.04 -6.52 3.06
C PRO A 110 4.00 -5.97 1.63
N TRP A 111 3.30 -4.85 1.39
CA TRP A 111 3.31 -4.21 0.08
C TRP A 111 4.73 -3.85 -0.37
N PHE A 112 5.47 -3.07 0.43
CA PHE A 112 6.85 -2.68 0.10
C PHE A 112 7.82 -3.86 0.06
N ALA A 113 7.57 -4.93 0.82
CA ALA A 113 8.40 -6.12 0.79
C ALA A 113 8.35 -6.87 -0.54
N PHE A 114 7.16 -6.95 -1.16
CA PHE A 114 6.96 -7.73 -2.38
C PHE A 114 6.82 -6.88 -3.65
N SER A 115 6.60 -5.55 -3.54
CA SER A 115 6.36 -4.67 -4.69
C SER A 115 7.49 -4.69 -5.71
N GLU A 116 8.73 -4.81 -5.26
CA GLU A 116 9.93 -4.87 -6.11
C GLU A 116 9.99 -6.16 -6.95
N LEU A 117 9.32 -7.23 -6.53
CA LEU A 117 9.28 -8.51 -7.25
C LEU A 117 8.21 -8.55 -8.34
N ILE A 118 7.22 -7.66 -8.28
CA ILE A 118 6.05 -7.68 -9.17
C ILE A 118 6.43 -7.52 -10.65
N PRO A 119 7.31 -6.59 -11.05
CA PRO A 119 7.70 -6.44 -12.45
C PRO A 119 8.30 -7.72 -13.05
N ASP A 120 9.12 -8.43 -12.27
CA ASP A 120 9.79 -9.65 -12.71
C ASP A 120 8.82 -10.85 -12.78
N ILE A 121 7.75 -10.83 -11.99
CA ILE A 121 6.66 -11.82 -12.07
C ILE A 121 5.72 -11.50 -13.25
N ALA A 122 5.42 -10.22 -13.51
CA ALA A 122 4.46 -9.79 -14.53
C ALA A 122 4.96 -10.01 -15.96
N LYS A 123 6.26 -9.73 -16.19
CA LYS A 123 6.85 -9.73 -17.54
C LYS A 123 6.78 -11.09 -18.26
N PRO A 124 7.12 -12.23 -17.63
CA PRO A 124 6.97 -13.56 -18.25
C PRO A 124 5.51 -13.94 -18.52
N LEU A 125 4.57 -13.39 -17.73
CA LEU A 125 3.13 -13.63 -17.88
C LEU A 125 2.49 -12.75 -18.97
N GLY A 126 3.23 -11.81 -19.57
CA GLY A 126 2.74 -10.92 -20.62
C GLY A 126 1.66 -9.93 -20.15
N VAL A 127 1.68 -9.56 -18.86
CA VAL A 127 0.74 -8.58 -18.29
C VAL A 127 1.45 -7.34 -17.76
N ASP A 128 0.73 -6.22 -17.74
CA ASP A 128 1.23 -5.00 -17.11
C ASP A 128 1.46 -5.21 -15.62
N THR A 129 2.53 -4.64 -15.06
CA THR A 129 2.83 -4.71 -13.61
C THR A 129 1.64 -4.27 -12.75
N VAL A 130 0.87 -3.28 -13.23
CA VAL A 130 -0.31 -2.73 -12.55
C VAL A 130 -1.39 -3.81 -12.30
N PHE A 131 -1.53 -4.77 -13.23
CA PHE A 131 -2.49 -5.88 -13.13
C PHE A 131 -2.29 -6.72 -11.86
N LEU A 132 -1.02 -6.93 -11.46
CA LEU A 132 -0.68 -7.63 -10.23
C LEU A 132 -0.63 -6.67 -9.04
N ALA A 133 -0.01 -5.51 -9.23
CA ALA A 133 0.27 -4.53 -8.18
C ALA A 133 -1.00 -3.99 -7.51
N GLN A 134 -1.99 -3.58 -8.29
CA GLN A 134 -3.19 -2.94 -7.77
C GLN A 134 -3.94 -3.86 -6.78
N PRO A 135 -4.36 -5.09 -7.15
CA PRO A 135 -5.12 -5.93 -6.23
C PRO A 135 -4.27 -6.37 -5.02
N MET A 136 -2.94 -6.51 -5.18
CA MET A 136 -2.04 -6.83 -4.06
C MET A 136 -2.02 -5.70 -3.01
N GLU A 137 -1.96 -4.44 -3.43
CA GLU A 137 -1.99 -3.29 -2.52
C GLU A 137 -3.33 -3.24 -1.75
N LEU A 138 -4.46 -3.40 -2.44
CA LEU A 138 -5.78 -3.43 -1.80
C LEU A 138 -5.92 -4.61 -0.82
N ALA A 139 -5.45 -5.80 -1.21
CA ALA A 139 -5.44 -6.98 -0.35
C ALA A 139 -4.70 -6.72 0.97
N SER A 140 -3.60 -5.95 0.91
CA SER A 140 -2.84 -5.54 2.09
C SER A 140 -3.66 -4.66 3.03
N GLY A 141 -4.38 -3.67 2.50
CA GLY A 141 -5.26 -2.80 3.28
C GLY A 141 -6.39 -3.56 3.98
N ILE A 142 -7.01 -4.52 3.27
CA ILE A 142 -8.05 -5.37 3.85
C ILE A 142 -7.47 -6.27 4.95
N GLY A 143 -6.34 -6.94 4.68
CA GLY A 143 -5.66 -7.80 5.66
C GLY A 143 -5.29 -7.05 6.95
N ARG A 144 -4.74 -5.84 6.82
CA ARG A 144 -4.41 -4.96 7.97
C ARG A 144 -5.61 -4.72 8.88
N SER A 145 -6.80 -4.55 8.29
CA SER A 145 -8.03 -4.25 9.05
C SER A 145 -8.50 -5.41 9.93
N MET A 146 -8.04 -6.64 9.64
CA MET A 146 -8.30 -7.83 10.46
C MET A 146 -7.15 -8.16 11.42
N SER A 147 -6.14 -7.31 11.56
CA SER A 147 -5.02 -7.57 12.46
C SER A 147 -5.29 -7.01 13.86
N PRO A 148 -5.21 -7.83 14.93
CA PRO A 148 -5.43 -7.35 16.30
C PRO A 148 -4.31 -6.44 16.81
N ILE A 149 -3.16 -6.43 16.13
CA ILE A 149 -2.01 -5.59 16.46
C ILE A 149 -1.92 -4.33 15.59
N ALA A 150 -2.87 -4.12 14.66
CA ALA A 150 -2.91 -2.89 13.88
C ALA A 150 -3.25 -1.70 14.78
N GLY A 151 -2.45 -0.63 14.72
CA GLY A 151 -2.65 0.56 15.57
C GLY A 151 -4.05 1.19 15.44
N VAL A 152 -4.66 1.14 14.26
CA VAL A 152 -6.03 1.62 14.04
C VAL A 152 -7.07 0.73 14.73
N VAL A 153 -6.86 -0.59 14.77
CA VAL A 153 -7.74 -1.54 15.47
C VAL A 153 -7.60 -1.34 16.98
N ILE A 154 -6.38 -1.17 17.48
CA ILE A 154 -6.11 -0.86 18.90
C ILE A 154 -6.79 0.45 19.32
N ALA A 155 -6.70 1.49 18.48
CA ALA A 155 -7.36 2.77 18.75
C ALA A 155 -8.89 2.65 18.83
N VAL A 156 -9.51 1.96 17.87
CA VAL A 156 -10.98 1.74 17.86
C VAL A 156 -11.42 0.87 19.04
N ALA A 157 -10.64 -0.16 19.37
CA ALA A 157 -10.90 -1.02 20.53
C ALA A 157 -10.87 -0.21 21.84
N GLY A 158 -9.92 0.73 21.97
CA GLY A 158 -9.84 1.65 23.10
C GLY A 158 -11.01 2.63 23.21
N LEU A 159 -11.57 3.09 22.07
CA LEU A 159 -12.78 3.91 22.07
C LEU A 159 -14.03 3.12 22.50
N GLY A 160 -14.06 1.83 22.21
CA GLY A 160 -15.18 0.94 22.50
C GLY A 160 -15.09 0.18 23.83
N ASP A 161 -14.01 0.36 24.60
CA ASP A 161 -13.70 -0.40 25.82
C ASP A 161 -13.80 -1.93 25.61
N VAL A 162 -13.29 -2.41 24.46
CA VAL A 162 -13.26 -3.84 24.11
C VAL A 162 -11.84 -4.29 23.80
N SER A 163 -11.59 -5.60 23.86
CA SER A 163 -10.33 -6.18 23.42
C SER A 163 -10.14 -6.03 21.90
N PRO A 164 -8.94 -5.69 21.40
CA PRO A 164 -8.64 -5.68 19.96
C PRO A 164 -8.95 -7.00 19.25
N VAL A 165 -8.77 -8.12 19.95
CA VAL A 165 -9.10 -9.46 19.43
C VAL A 165 -10.61 -9.62 19.23
N ASP A 166 -11.42 -9.09 20.15
CA ASP A 166 -12.88 -9.18 20.04
C ASP A 166 -13.43 -8.24 18.98
N LEU A 167 -12.80 -7.08 18.78
CA LEU A 167 -13.09 -6.20 17.66
C LEU A 167 -12.81 -6.90 16.32
N VAL A 168 -11.64 -7.53 16.17
CA VAL A 168 -11.26 -8.26 14.95
C VAL A 168 -12.22 -9.40 14.62
N LYS A 169 -12.74 -10.12 15.62
CA LYS A 169 -13.78 -11.15 15.39
C LYS A 169 -15.04 -10.59 14.73
N ARG A 170 -15.35 -9.31 14.92
CA ARG A 170 -16.46 -8.61 14.24
C ARG A 170 -16.06 -8.09 12.86
N THR A 171 -14.78 -7.78 12.67
CA THR A 171 -14.24 -7.25 11.41
C THR A 171 -14.01 -8.36 10.37
N ILE A 172 -13.52 -9.54 10.77
CA ILE A 172 -13.22 -10.66 9.85
C ILE A 172 -14.43 -11.05 8.97
N PRO A 173 -15.64 -11.27 9.53
CA PRO A 173 -16.79 -11.66 8.73
C PRO A 173 -17.19 -10.64 7.65
N VAL A 174 -16.85 -9.36 7.83
CA VAL A 174 -17.12 -8.29 6.88
C VAL A 174 -15.99 -8.15 5.85
N MET A 175 -14.74 -8.30 6.30
CA MET A 175 -13.57 -8.10 5.46
C MET A 175 -13.27 -9.28 4.54
N ILE A 176 -13.64 -10.52 4.91
CA ILE A 176 -13.46 -11.69 4.03
C ILE A 176 -14.31 -11.57 2.74
N PRO A 177 -15.62 -11.26 2.80
CA PRO A 177 -16.39 -10.95 1.59
C PRO A 177 -15.83 -9.74 0.83
N ALA A 178 -15.39 -8.69 1.54
CA ALA A 178 -14.78 -7.53 0.90
C ALA A 178 -13.51 -7.90 0.11
N TYR A 179 -12.68 -8.81 0.63
CA TYR A 179 -11.52 -9.34 -0.09
C TYR A 179 -11.93 -10.08 -1.36
N VAL A 180 -12.93 -10.96 -1.29
CA VAL A 180 -13.42 -11.71 -2.46
C VAL A 180 -14.00 -10.77 -3.52
N ILE A 181 -14.84 -9.81 -3.10
CA ILE A 181 -15.41 -8.79 -4.00
C ILE A 181 -14.28 -7.96 -4.61
N MET A 182 -13.30 -7.52 -3.82
CA MET A 182 -12.16 -6.75 -4.31
C MET A 182 -11.39 -7.52 -5.38
N VAL A 183 -10.98 -8.76 -5.11
CA VAL A 183 -10.23 -9.59 -6.07
C VAL A 183 -11.04 -9.80 -7.36
N THR A 184 -12.31 -10.18 -7.24
CA THR A 184 -13.18 -10.40 -8.42
C THR A 184 -13.38 -9.11 -9.21
N SER A 185 -13.63 -7.99 -8.54
CA SER A 185 -13.84 -6.69 -9.18
C SER A 185 -12.58 -6.17 -9.88
N SER A 186 -11.39 -6.32 -9.28
CA SER A 186 -10.12 -5.98 -9.93
C SER A 186 -9.89 -6.81 -11.20
N ILE A 187 -10.10 -8.13 -11.14
CA ILE A 187 -9.95 -9.00 -12.32
C ILE A 187 -10.94 -8.61 -13.42
N VAL A 188 -12.22 -8.41 -13.08
CA VAL A 188 -13.26 -8.03 -14.05
C VAL A 188 -12.95 -6.68 -14.68
N TRP A 189 -12.54 -5.70 -13.86
CA TRP A 189 -12.22 -4.37 -14.34
C TRP A 189 -11.01 -4.36 -15.26
N ASP A 190 -9.97 -5.14 -14.95
CA ASP A 190 -8.80 -5.26 -15.83
C ASP A 190 -9.12 -5.92 -17.17
N TYR A 191 -10.04 -6.89 -17.20
CA TYR A 191 -10.57 -7.44 -18.45
C TYR A 191 -11.34 -6.39 -19.26
N LEU A 192 -12.19 -5.60 -18.61
CA LEU A 192 -12.96 -4.55 -19.27
C LEU A 192 -12.07 -3.43 -19.79
N LEU A 193 -11.06 -3.01 -19.04
CA LEU A 193 -10.08 -2.00 -19.47
C LEU A 193 -9.31 -2.45 -20.71
N ARG A 194 -8.86 -3.71 -20.76
CA ARG A 194 -8.21 -4.28 -21.96
C ARG A 194 -9.12 -4.33 -23.18
N ALA A 195 -10.44 -4.32 -23.01
CA ALA A 195 -11.40 -4.26 -24.11
C ALA A 195 -11.71 -2.82 -24.56
N LEU A 196 -11.36 -1.82 -23.75
CA LEU A 196 -11.66 -0.40 -23.98
C LEU A 196 -10.46 0.42 -24.49
N ILE A 197 -9.24 -0.10 -24.38
CA ILE A 197 -7.97 0.52 -24.77
C ILE A 197 -7.36 -0.25 -25.93
#